data_AF-A0AAJ2N9T3-F1
#
_entry.id   AF-A0AAJ2N9T3-F1
#
_cell.length_a   1.000
_cell.length_b   1.000
_cell.length_c   1.000
_cell.angle_alpha   90.00
_cell.angle_beta   90.00
_cell.angle_gamma   90.00
#
_symmetry.space_group_name_H-M   'P 1'
#
loop_
_entity.id
_entity.type
_entity.pdbx_description
1 polymer ?
#
loop_
_entity_poly.entity_id
_entity_poly.type
_entity_poly.pdbx_seq_one_letter_code
_entity_poly.pdbx_strand_id
1 'polypeptide(L)'
;MPRSKGGETIAVHHFQPKHYHNTIGAHEAVLKIADGDSVVTSTVDARGLDYRGESVAGRGNPMTGPFYVEGAQPGDTLAVRLESMVPSRDWGWTFNVLARNVVDQIAAAALPPFDIVRWSVDAEQASVVLENPTSGLAGLKL
;
A
#
# COMPACT_ATOMS: atom_id res chain seq x y z
N MET A 1 13.19 -10.29 36.14
CA MET A 1 12.04 -9.71 36.85
C MET A 1 11.03 -9.27 35.79
N PRO A 2 9.84 -9.87 35.69
CA PRO A 2 8.81 -9.32 34.82
C PRO A 2 8.29 -8.04 35.48
N ARG A 3 8.44 -6.89 34.83
CA ARG A 3 7.73 -5.68 35.27
C ARG A 3 6.26 -5.89 34.93
N SER A 4 5.40 -5.87 35.93
CA SER A 4 3.95 -5.68 35.72
C SER A 4 3.76 -4.29 35.11
N LYS A 5 3.39 -4.21 33.84
CA LYS A 5 2.82 -2.97 33.30
C LYS A 5 1.38 -2.90 33.79
N GLY A 6 1.07 -1.86 34.57
CA GLY A 6 -0.29 -1.45 34.85
C GLY A 6 -1.04 -1.17 33.54
N GLY A 7 -2.37 -1.22 33.59
CA GLY A 7 -3.25 -1.13 32.42
C GLY A 7 -3.11 0.16 31.61
N GLU A 8 -2.08 0.23 30.76
CA GLU A 8 -2.00 1.19 29.67
C GLU A 8 -3.16 0.89 28.72
N THR A 9 -4.02 1.89 28.52
CA THR A 9 -5.13 1.79 27.58
C THR A 9 -4.54 1.80 26.17
N ILE A 10 -4.68 0.70 25.44
CA ILE A 10 -4.28 0.61 24.03
C ILE A 10 -5.08 1.62 23.23
N ALA A 11 -4.41 2.55 22.54
CA ALA A 11 -5.07 3.58 21.75
C ALA A 11 -5.29 3.12 20.31
N VAL A 12 -6.39 3.59 19.71
CA VAL A 12 -6.64 3.48 18.26
C VAL A 12 -6.55 4.87 17.66
N HIS A 13 -5.53 5.09 16.82
CA HIS A 13 -5.28 6.35 16.14
C HIS A 13 -5.91 6.35 14.77
N HIS A 14 -6.73 7.35 14.47
CA HIS A 14 -7.23 7.60 13.11
C HIS A 14 -6.36 8.67 12.45
N PHE A 15 -5.56 8.27 11.47
CA PHE A 15 -4.59 9.15 10.82
C PHE A 15 -4.95 9.35 9.34
N GLN A 16 -5.06 10.61 8.92
CA GLN A 16 -5.19 10.98 7.52
C GLN A 16 -3.87 11.60 7.02
N PRO A 17 -3.19 10.99 6.03
CA PRO A 17 -1.96 11.56 5.47
C PRO A 17 -2.21 12.93 4.84
N LYS A 18 -1.29 13.86 5.06
CA LYS A 18 -1.28 15.21 4.44
C LYS A 18 -0.17 15.40 3.41
N HIS A 19 0.84 14.54 3.47
CA HIS A 19 1.97 14.49 2.56
C HIS A 19 2.52 13.06 2.54
N TYR A 20 3.39 12.78 1.58
CA TYR A 20 3.95 11.46 1.34
C TYR A 20 5.44 11.59 1.03
N HIS A 21 6.19 10.56 1.38
CA HIS A 21 7.62 10.46 1.05
C HIS A 21 7.86 9.32 0.06
N ASN A 22 8.72 9.54 -0.94
CA ASN A 22 9.21 8.48 -1.84
C ASN A 22 10.60 7.96 -1.41
N THR A 23 11.07 8.34 -0.22
CA THR A 23 12.35 7.92 0.35
C THR A 23 12.16 7.45 1.78
N ILE A 24 12.86 6.39 2.17
CA ILE A 24 12.91 5.90 3.55
C ILE A 24 14.15 6.51 4.20
N GLY A 25 13.98 7.28 5.27
CA GLY A 25 15.08 7.98 5.94
C GLY A 25 14.60 8.88 7.06
N ALA A 26 15.46 9.84 7.45
CA ALA A 26 15.18 10.79 8.51
C ALA A 26 14.18 11.86 8.04
N HIS A 27 12.89 11.55 8.15
CA HIS A 27 11.78 12.49 7.99
C HIS A 27 11.14 12.78 9.35
N GLU A 28 10.46 13.92 9.46
CA GLU A 28 9.69 14.25 10.65
C GLU A 28 8.56 13.24 10.86
N ALA A 29 8.38 12.80 12.11
CA ALA A 29 7.30 11.87 12.43
C ALA A 29 5.94 12.55 12.28
N VAL A 30 5.04 11.93 11.51
CA VAL A 30 3.68 12.46 11.29
C VAL A 30 2.72 12.11 12.44
N LEU A 31 3.08 11.09 13.23
CA LEU A 31 2.36 10.65 14.43
C LEU A 31 3.35 9.94 15.37
N LYS A 32 3.19 10.12 16.68
CA LYS A 32 3.86 9.33 17.72
C LYS A 32 2.86 8.33 18.30
N ILE A 33 3.26 7.07 18.43
CA ILE A 33 2.43 5.97 18.92
C ILE A 33 3.18 5.16 19.97
N ALA A 34 2.46 4.58 20.92
CA ALA A 34 3.02 3.68 21.92
C ALA A 34 3.05 2.23 21.42
N ASP A 35 3.84 1.38 22.08
CA ASP A 35 3.79 -0.07 21.86
C ASP A 35 2.39 -0.62 22.18
N GLY A 36 1.85 -1.42 21.26
CA GLY A 36 0.50 -1.98 21.34
C GLY A 36 -0.60 -1.12 20.69
N ASP A 37 -0.35 0.15 20.37
CA ASP A 37 -1.32 1.01 19.69
C ASP A 37 -1.68 0.51 18.29
N SER A 38 -2.89 0.85 17.83
CA SER A 38 -3.36 0.59 16.47
C SER A 38 -3.50 1.89 15.68
N VAL A 39 -3.20 1.84 14.37
CA VAL A 39 -3.38 2.98 13.47
C VAL A 39 -4.31 2.59 12.32
N VAL A 40 -5.41 3.34 12.20
CA VAL A 40 -6.32 3.29 11.04
C VAL A 40 -5.93 4.44 10.11
N THR A 41 -5.47 4.11 8.90
CA THR A 41 -5.01 5.10 7.92
C THR A 41 -5.35 4.65 6.49
N SER A 42 -5.25 5.58 5.55
CA SER A 42 -5.34 5.32 4.10
C SER A 42 -3.96 5.34 3.46
N THR A 43 -3.78 4.63 2.34
CA THR A 43 -2.62 4.73 1.46
C THR A 43 -3.02 5.28 0.08
N VAL A 44 -2.02 5.71 -0.69
CA VAL A 44 -2.13 6.05 -2.11
C VAL A 44 -1.49 4.94 -2.93
N ASP A 45 -1.86 4.81 -4.21
CA ASP A 45 -1.26 3.80 -5.06
C ASP A 45 0.19 4.12 -5.46
N ALA A 46 0.86 3.19 -6.14
CA ALA A 46 2.26 3.35 -6.58
C ALA A 46 2.50 4.55 -7.52
N ARG A 47 1.45 5.15 -8.06
CA ARG A 47 1.48 6.35 -8.91
C ARG A 47 1.13 7.63 -8.16
N GLY A 48 0.80 7.53 -6.87
CA GLY A 48 0.41 8.67 -6.03
C GLY A 48 -1.05 9.08 -6.20
N LEU A 49 -1.91 8.16 -6.64
CA LEU A 49 -3.34 8.41 -6.74
C LEU A 49 -4.05 8.03 -5.44
N ASP A 50 -4.91 8.91 -4.95
CA ASP A 50 -5.75 8.67 -3.77
C ASP A 50 -7.00 7.83 -4.09
N TYR A 51 -7.93 7.74 -3.13
CA TYR A 51 -9.18 7.00 -3.26
C TYR A 51 -10.15 7.62 -4.30
N ARG A 52 -10.01 8.91 -4.61
CA ARG A 52 -10.77 9.58 -5.68
C ARG A 52 -10.09 9.42 -7.05
N GLY A 53 -8.88 8.86 -7.09
CA GLY A 53 -8.06 8.80 -8.28
C GLY A 53 -7.32 10.10 -8.59
N GLU A 54 -7.24 11.02 -7.62
CA GLU A 54 -6.55 12.30 -7.74
C GLU A 54 -5.06 12.15 -7.44
N SER A 55 -4.22 12.86 -8.21
CA SER A 55 -2.77 12.83 -8.01
C SER A 55 -2.37 13.71 -6.82
N VAL A 56 -2.05 13.07 -5.70
CA VAL A 56 -1.68 13.74 -4.44
C VAL A 56 -0.23 13.53 -4.04
N ALA A 57 0.51 12.67 -4.75
CA ALA A 57 1.91 12.36 -4.48
C ALA A 57 2.72 12.06 -5.75
N GLY A 58 4.04 12.07 -5.62
CA GLY A 58 4.96 11.59 -6.65
C GLY A 58 4.87 10.07 -6.84
N ARG A 59 5.15 9.60 -8.06
CA ARG A 59 5.22 8.17 -8.37
C ARG A 59 6.38 7.49 -7.65
N GLY A 60 6.31 6.16 -7.58
CA GLY A 60 7.35 5.34 -6.97
C GLY A 60 7.03 5.06 -5.52
N ASN A 61 5.88 4.40 -5.30
CA ASN A 61 5.42 3.90 -3.99
C ASN A 61 5.46 4.98 -2.88
N PRO A 62 4.71 6.09 -3.03
CA PRO A 62 4.61 7.11 -2.00
C PRO A 62 4.14 6.52 -0.67
N MET A 63 4.90 6.79 0.40
CA MET A 63 4.71 6.16 1.70
C MET A 63 3.95 7.07 2.66
N THR A 64 3.05 6.46 3.42
CA THR A 64 2.38 7.07 4.58
C THR A 64 3.27 6.89 5.81
N GLY A 65 3.54 7.98 6.54
CA GLY A 65 4.45 7.99 7.68
C GLY A 65 5.56 9.04 7.51
N PRO A 66 6.68 8.93 8.26
CA PRO A 66 6.96 7.89 9.24
C PRO A 66 6.15 8.06 10.53
N PHE A 67 5.77 6.93 11.14
CA PHE A 67 5.24 6.90 12.51
C PHE A 67 6.37 6.64 13.49
N TYR A 68 6.43 7.42 14.56
CA TYR A 68 7.42 7.26 15.62
C TYR A 68 6.86 6.35 16.71
N VAL A 69 7.58 5.28 17.03
CA VAL A 69 7.21 4.34 18.09
C VAL A 69 7.96 4.70 19.37
N GLU A 70 7.22 5.01 20.43
CA GLU A 70 7.81 5.40 21.71
C GLU A 70 8.69 4.31 22.30
N GLY A 71 9.89 4.69 22.74
CA GLY A 71 10.83 3.80 23.39
C GLY A 71 11.64 2.89 22.44
N ALA A 72 11.30 2.79 21.15
CA ALA A 72 12.04 1.97 20.20
C ALA A 72 13.50 2.47 20.03
N GLN A 73 14.46 1.54 20.09
CA GLN A 73 15.90 1.80 19.97
C GLN A 73 16.56 0.92 18.91
N PRO A 74 17.77 1.29 18.41
CA PRO A 74 18.56 0.41 17.56
C PRO A 74 18.82 -0.95 18.23
N GLY A 75 18.50 -2.03 17.52
CA GLY A 75 18.58 -3.40 18.03
C GLY A 75 17.21 -4.00 18.40
N ASP A 76 16.19 -3.17 18.57
CA ASP A 76 14.81 -3.64 18.75
C ASP A 76 14.22 -4.17 17.45
N THR A 77 13.14 -4.96 17.58
CA THR A 77 12.32 -5.41 16.45
C THR A 77 10.95 -4.76 16.53
N LEU A 78 10.50 -4.15 15.43
CA LEU A 78 9.12 -3.68 15.30
C LEU A 78 8.24 -4.83 14.77
N ALA A 79 7.27 -5.24 15.56
CA ALA A 79 6.22 -6.15 15.11
C ALA A 79 5.03 -5.32 14.59
N VAL A 80 4.71 -5.45 13.30
CA VAL A 80 3.55 -4.80 12.68
C VAL A 80 2.52 -5.86 12.32
N ARG A 81 1.34 -5.80 12.95
CA ARG A 81 0.20 -6.66 12.64
C ARG A 81 -0.78 -5.91 11.75
N LEU A 82 -1.02 -6.42 10.54
CA LEU A 82 -2.11 -5.93 9.69
C LEU A 82 -3.42 -6.58 10.15
N GLU A 83 -4.32 -5.78 10.73
CA GLU A 83 -5.61 -6.28 11.23
C GLU A 83 -6.68 -6.38 10.14
N SER A 84 -6.73 -5.35 9.29
CA SER A 84 -7.62 -5.32 8.12
C SER A 84 -7.00 -4.47 7.01
N MET A 85 -7.35 -4.79 5.78
CA MET A 85 -7.01 -4.01 4.61
C MET A 85 -8.13 -4.17 3.60
N VAL A 86 -8.71 -3.05 3.17
CA VAL A 86 -9.82 -3.02 2.22
C VAL A 86 -9.47 -2.06 1.08
N PRO A 87 -9.88 -2.35 -0.18
CA PRO A 87 -9.76 -1.39 -1.26
C PRO A 87 -10.45 -0.07 -0.89
N SER A 88 -9.77 1.05 -1.11
CA SER A 88 -10.34 2.38 -0.86
C SER A 88 -11.14 2.92 -2.04
N ARG A 89 -11.17 2.18 -3.17
CA ARG A 89 -11.86 2.54 -4.41
C ARG A 89 -12.22 1.31 -5.24
N ASP A 90 -13.12 1.53 -6.18
CA ASP A 90 -13.76 0.53 -7.06
C ASP A 90 -12.93 0.14 -8.29
N TRP A 91 -11.66 0.55 -8.35
CA TRP A 91 -10.75 0.12 -9.41
C TRP A 91 -9.29 0.02 -8.95
N GLY A 92 -8.55 -0.88 -9.59
CA GLY A 92 -7.10 -1.03 -9.49
C GLY A 92 -6.45 -1.00 -10.86
N TRP A 93 -5.13 -1.11 -10.92
CA TRP A 93 -4.42 -1.17 -12.18
C TRP A 93 -3.20 -2.08 -12.14
N THR A 94 -2.88 -2.64 -13.30
CA THR A 94 -1.64 -3.37 -13.56
C THR A 94 -1.05 -2.87 -14.87
N PHE A 95 0.17 -3.32 -15.18
CA PHE A 95 0.67 -3.21 -16.55
C PHE A 95 0.22 -4.42 -17.36
N ASN A 96 0.04 -4.21 -18.67
CA ASN A 96 -0.36 -5.24 -19.63
C ASN A 96 0.76 -6.26 -19.95
N VAL A 97 1.98 -6.00 -19.48
CA VAL A 97 3.17 -6.82 -19.75
C VAL A 97 3.93 -7.13 -18.47
N LEU A 98 4.68 -8.22 -18.51
CA LEU A 98 5.67 -8.53 -17.49
C LEU A 98 6.81 -7.50 -17.51
N ALA A 99 7.43 -7.29 -16.35
CA ALA A 99 8.62 -6.47 -16.27
C ALA A 99 9.76 -7.09 -17.11
N ARG A 100 10.50 -6.25 -17.85
CA ARG A 100 11.55 -6.74 -18.77
C ARG A 100 12.62 -7.60 -18.09
N ASN A 101 12.86 -7.37 -16.80
CA ASN A 101 13.86 -8.08 -16.00
C ASN A 101 13.37 -9.41 -15.43
N VAL A 102 12.12 -9.83 -15.66
CA VAL A 102 11.60 -11.14 -15.22
C VAL A 102 11.45 -12.16 -16.34
N VAL A 103 11.81 -11.79 -17.57
CA VAL A 103 11.82 -12.66 -18.76
C VAL A 103 13.23 -12.67 -19.37
N ASP A 104 13.51 -13.65 -20.24
CA ASP A 104 14.78 -13.65 -20.97
C ASP A 104 14.88 -12.46 -21.94
N GLN A 105 16.09 -12.16 -22.39
CA GLN A 105 16.37 -10.97 -23.20
C GLN A 105 15.65 -10.97 -24.56
N ILE A 106 15.44 -12.15 -25.16
CA ILE A 106 14.76 -12.28 -26.46
C ILE A 106 13.27 -11.98 -26.26
N ALA A 107 12.66 -12.58 -25.24
CA ALA A 107 11.28 -12.28 -24.87
C ALA A 107 11.09 -10.80 -24.49
N ALA A 108 12.02 -10.23 -23.71
CA ALA A 108 11.97 -8.82 -23.30
C ALA A 108 11.99 -7.85 -24.49
N ALA A 109 12.75 -8.17 -25.55
CA ALA A 109 12.84 -7.37 -26.76
C ALA A 109 11.55 -7.43 -27.61
N ALA A 110 10.79 -8.53 -27.49
CA ALA A 110 9.55 -8.76 -28.22
C ALA A 110 8.27 -8.32 -27.46
N LEU A 111 8.39 -7.84 -26.22
CA LEU A 111 7.24 -7.37 -25.44
C LEU A 111 6.53 -6.21 -26.16
N PRO A 112 5.18 -6.18 -26.16
CA PRO A 112 4.45 -5.06 -26.72
C PRO A 112 4.68 -3.77 -25.91
N PRO A 113 4.24 -2.61 -26.42
CA PRO A 113 4.23 -1.38 -25.65
C PRO A 113 3.55 -1.58 -24.30
N PHE A 114 4.19 -1.02 -23.28
CA PHE A 114 3.69 -1.03 -21.94
C PHE A 114 2.51 -0.07 -21.81
N ASP A 115 1.40 -0.60 -21.31
CA ASP A 115 0.18 0.15 -21.07
C ASP A 115 -0.42 -0.21 -19.71
N ILE A 116 -1.20 0.72 -19.17
CA ILE A 116 -1.94 0.53 -17.93
C ILE A 116 -3.27 -0.09 -18.28
N VAL A 117 -3.57 -1.21 -17.65
CA VAL A 117 -4.89 -1.82 -17.73
C VAL A 117 -5.59 -1.68 -16.39
N ARG A 118 -6.89 -1.37 -16.44
CA ARG A 118 -7.73 -1.18 -15.27
C ARG A 118 -8.49 -2.45 -14.92
N TRP A 119 -8.63 -2.64 -13.62
CA TRP A 119 -9.44 -3.69 -13.03
C TRP A 119 -10.57 -3.03 -12.25
N SER A 120 -11.81 -3.41 -12.50
CA SER A 120 -12.92 -3.07 -11.62
C SER A 120 -12.82 -3.93 -10.35
N VAL A 121 -13.03 -3.30 -9.20
CA VAL A 121 -12.91 -3.90 -7.87
C VAL A 121 -14.25 -3.81 -7.17
N ASP A 122 -14.81 -4.96 -6.80
CA ASP A 122 -15.98 -5.06 -5.93
C ASP A 122 -15.50 -5.50 -4.54
N ALA A 123 -15.39 -4.54 -3.63
CA ALA A 123 -14.92 -4.78 -2.26
C ALA A 123 -15.95 -5.57 -1.43
N GLU A 124 -17.25 -5.47 -1.73
CA GLU A 124 -18.30 -6.20 -1.03
C GLU A 124 -18.27 -7.69 -1.38
N GLN A 125 -18.04 -7.99 -2.66
CA GLN A 125 -17.94 -9.36 -3.17
C GLN A 125 -16.51 -9.93 -3.10
N ALA A 126 -15.54 -9.14 -2.62
CA ALA A 126 -14.12 -9.47 -2.63
C ALA A 126 -13.65 -9.99 -4.00
N SER A 127 -14.03 -9.30 -5.08
CA SER A 127 -13.78 -9.76 -6.45
C SER A 127 -13.25 -8.67 -7.37
N VAL A 128 -12.52 -9.09 -8.41
CA VAL A 128 -11.99 -8.17 -9.42
C VAL A 128 -12.19 -8.69 -10.85
N VAL A 129 -12.42 -7.76 -11.79
CA VAL A 129 -12.59 -8.06 -13.22
C VAL A 129 -11.77 -7.08 -14.05
N LEU A 130 -11.08 -7.58 -15.07
CA LEU A 130 -10.32 -6.77 -16.02
C LEU A 130 -11.29 -6.02 -16.94
N GLU A 131 -11.20 -4.69 -17.04
CA GLU A 131 -12.18 -3.86 -17.78
C GLU A 131 -12.18 -4.12 -19.30
N ASN A 132 -11.00 -4.37 -19.88
CA ASN A 132 -10.82 -4.62 -21.31
C ASN A 132 -9.96 -5.89 -21.50
N PRO A 133 -10.51 -7.09 -21.25
CA PRO A 133 -9.73 -8.30 -21.27
C PRO A 133 -9.35 -8.71 -22.68
N THR A 134 -8.13 -9.23 -22.84
CA THR A 134 -7.79 -10.00 -24.03
C THR A 134 -8.63 -11.27 -24.07
N SER A 135 -8.74 -11.91 -25.24
CA SER A 135 -9.55 -13.13 -25.40
C SER A 135 -9.21 -14.22 -24.38
N GLY A 136 -7.94 -14.37 -23.99
CA GLY A 136 -7.50 -15.36 -23.00
C GLY A 136 -7.89 -15.04 -21.55
N LEU A 137 -8.29 -13.80 -21.26
CA LEU A 137 -8.75 -13.34 -19.95
C LEU A 137 -10.24 -12.98 -19.94
N ALA A 138 -10.94 -13.21 -21.05
CA ALA A 138 -12.35 -12.91 -21.16
C ALA A 138 -13.16 -13.72 -20.13
N GLY A 139 -13.93 -13.03 -19.29
CA GLY A 139 -14.72 -13.66 -18.23
C GLY A 139 -13.93 -14.08 -16.99
N LEU A 140 -12.62 -13.78 -16.90
CA LEU A 140 -11.87 -14.01 -15.66
C LEU A 140 -12.40 -13.07 -14.56
N LYS A 141 -12.93 -13.68 -13.50
CA LYS A 141 -13.26 -13.03 -12.23
C LYS A 141 -12.45 -13.71 -11.14
N LEU A 142 -11.62 -12.94 -10.45
CA LEU A 142 -10.83 -13.40 -9.31
C LEU A 142 -11.57 -13.08 -8.01
#